data_AF-A0A1A2Y8F3-F1
#
_entry.id   AF-A0A1A2Y8F3-F1
#
_cell.length_a   1.000
_cell.length_b   1.000
_cell.length_c   1.000
_cell.angle_alpha   90.00
_cell.angle_beta   90.00
_cell.angle_gamma   90.00
#
_symmetry.space_group_name_H-M   'P 1'
#
loop_
_entity.id
_entity.type
_entity.pdbx_description
1 polymer ?
#
loop_
_entity_poly.entity_id
_entity_poly.type
_entity_poly.pdbx_seq_one_letter_code
_entity_poly.pdbx_strand_id
1 'polypeptide(L)'
;MVRWSLEAGIPQHLCRRVRLADAESGSVPVNEPIVVANEFAEVEVRREDTRNGSRLLISAPRTGRSISLDALELEALTWQNSRTLEAMVGNSHAPLLPDEAEEGDDRLA
;
A
#
# COMPACT_ATOMS: atom_id res chain seq x y z
N MET A 1 -11.60 -18.44 -1.46
CA MET A 1 -10.37 -19.27 -1.41
C MET A 1 -9.59 -18.99 -2.70
N VAL A 2 -8.78 -17.94 -2.72
CA VAL A 2 -8.10 -17.52 -3.96
C VAL A 2 -6.77 -18.23 -4.05
N ARG A 3 -6.69 -19.17 -4.99
CA ARG A 3 -5.48 -19.90 -5.34
C ARG A 3 -4.81 -19.14 -6.49
N TRP A 4 -3.68 -18.49 -6.23
CA TRP A 4 -2.93 -17.78 -7.26
C TRP A 4 -2.31 -18.79 -8.23
N SER A 5 -2.73 -18.75 -9.49
CA SER A 5 -2.21 -19.58 -10.58
C SER A 5 -1.11 -18.80 -11.30
N LEU A 6 0.13 -19.28 -11.25
CA LEU A 6 1.20 -18.83 -12.13
C LEU A 6 0.96 -19.39 -13.54
N GLU A 7 0.10 -18.75 -14.32
CA GLU A 7 -0.06 -19.05 -15.75
C GLU A 7 -0.33 -17.75 -16.53
N ALA A 8 0.68 -16.90 -16.60
CA ALA A 8 0.85 -15.94 -17.69
C ALA A 8 2.31 -15.52 -17.70
N GLY A 9 3.00 -15.67 -18.83
CA GLY A 9 4.43 -15.43 -19.00
C GLY A 9 4.86 -14.00 -18.71
N ILE A 10 5.07 -13.68 -17.43
CA ILE A 10 5.77 -12.47 -17.02
C ILE A 10 7.27 -12.71 -17.27
N PRO A 11 7.94 -11.90 -18.10
CA PRO A 11 9.37 -12.06 -18.33
C PRO A 11 10.11 -11.89 -17.01
N GLN A 12 10.83 -12.94 -16.64
CA GLN A 12 11.61 -13.16 -15.41
C GLN A 12 12.63 -12.06 -15.05
N HIS A 13 12.89 -11.07 -15.93
CA HIS A 13 13.71 -9.89 -15.62
C HIS A 13 12.92 -8.68 -15.09
N LEU A 14 11.59 -8.66 -15.22
CA LEU A 14 10.73 -7.60 -14.68
C LEU A 14 10.23 -7.91 -13.25
N CYS A 15 10.20 -9.19 -12.87
CA CYS A 15 9.98 -9.61 -11.50
C CYS A 15 11.28 -9.45 -10.70
N ARG A 16 11.62 -8.21 -10.32
CA ARG A 16 12.62 -7.99 -9.27
C ARG A 16 12.05 -8.59 -7.99
N ARG A 17 12.52 -9.79 -7.67
CA ARG A 17 12.24 -10.56 -6.45
C ARG A 17 12.26 -9.61 -5.25
N VAL A 18 11.11 -9.40 -4.60
CA VAL A 18 11.07 -8.86 -3.24
C VAL A 18 11.97 -9.78 -2.44
N ARG A 19 13.09 -9.24 -1.96
CA ARG A 19 13.97 -9.97 -1.05
C ARG A 19 13.17 -10.14 0.23
N LEU A 20 12.44 -11.24 0.34
CA LEU A 20 12.12 -11.83 1.65
C LEU A 20 13.47 -11.95 2.34
N ALA A 21 13.72 -11.13 3.36
CA ALA A 21 14.85 -11.36 4.25
C ALA A 21 14.64 -12.76 4.83
N ASP A 22 15.50 -13.69 4.41
CA ASP A 22 15.68 -15.07 4.90
C ASP A 22 14.45 -15.75 5.54
N ALA A 23 13.40 -15.98 4.74
CA ALA A 23 12.38 -16.97 5.10
C ALA A 23 12.83 -18.34 4.58
N GLU A 24 13.47 -19.14 5.45
CA GLU A 24 13.56 -20.59 5.23
C GLU A 24 12.16 -21.14 4.93
N SER A 25 12.07 -22.15 4.07
CA SER A 25 10.82 -22.76 3.61
C SER A 25 10.10 -23.51 4.75
N GLY A 26 9.59 -22.76 5.70
CA GLY A 26 8.66 -23.13 6.77
C GLY A 26 7.60 -22.05 6.81
N SER A 27 6.35 -22.42 7.13
CA SER A 27 5.23 -21.48 7.17
C SER A 27 5.59 -20.22 7.97
N VAL A 28 5.65 -19.06 7.30
CA VAL A 28 5.78 -17.78 8.00
C VAL A 28 4.60 -17.70 8.97
N PRO A 29 4.83 -17.54 10.29
CA PRO A 29 3.74 -17.38 11.22
C PRO A 29 2.91 -16.18 10.79
N VAL A 30 1.57 -16.30 10.82
CA VAL A 30 0.60 -15.38 10.19
C VAL A 30 0.70 -13.89 10.63
N ASN A 31 1.58 -13.58 11.58
CA ASN A 31 1.77 -12.26 12.18
C ASN A 31 3.22 -11.73 12.12
N GLU A 32 4.14 -12.35 11.38
CA GLU A 32 5.47 -11.76 11.18
C GLU A 32 5.41 -10.60 10.17
N PRO A 33 6.02 -9.43 10.48
CA PRO A 33 6.02 -8.30 9.56
C PRO A 33 6.83 -8.63 8.30
N ILE A 34 6.25 -8.32 7.14
CA ILE A 34 6.93 -8.37 5.84
C ILE A 34 7.63 -7.04 5.64
N VAL A 35 8.95 -7.07 5.43
CA VAL A 35 9.72 -5.88 5.09
C VAL A 35 9.79 -5.71 3.58
N VAL A 36 9.43 -4.53 3.08
CA VAL A 36 9.59 -4.13 1.68
C VAL A 36 10.52 -2.92 1.64
N ALA A 37 11.69 -3.10 1.03
CA ALA A 37 12.73 -2.08 1.02
C ALA A 37 13.46 -1.95 -0.33
N ASN A 38 13.90 -0.73 -0.62
CA ASN A 38 14.81 -0.38 -1.71
C ASN A 38 15.74 0.77 -1.25
N GLU A 39 16.51 1.33 -2.18
CA GLU A 39 17.44 2.43 -1.90
C GLU A 39 16.77 3.76 -1.49
N PHE A 40 15.47 3.91 -1.72
CA PHE A 40 14.70 5.11 -1.42
C PHE A 40 13.84 4.98 -0.16
N ALA A 41 13.28 3.79 0.09
CA ALA A 41 12.29 3.57 1.13
C ALA A 41 12.41 2.18 1.77
N GLU A 42 11.99 2.09 3.03
CA GLU A 42 11.82 0.86 3.78
C GLU A 42 10.50 0.94 4.51
N VAL A 43 9.65 -0.08 4.33
CA VAL A 43 8.37 -0.21 5.01
C VAL A 43 8.20 -1.61 5.59
N GLU A 44 7.56 -1.67 6.75
CA GLU A 44 7.12 -2.90 7.42
C GLU A 44 5.61 -3.05 7.26
N VAL A 45 5.18 -4.23 6.86
CA VAL A 45 3.78 -4.56 6.57
C VAL A 45 3.35 -5.72 7.46
N ARG A 46 2.34 -5.52 8.31
CA ARG A 46 1.81 -6.59 9.17
C ARG A 46 0.30 -6.57 9.26
N ARG A 47 -0.29 -7.74 9.47
CA ARG A 47 -1.72 -7.87 9.78
C ARG A 47 -1.96 -7.52 11.26
N GLU A 48 -3.02 -6.76 11.52
CA GLU A 48 -3.54 -6.46 12.85
C GLU A 48 -4.96 -6.97 12.98
N ASP A 49 -5.21 -7.80 13.97
CA ASP A 49 -6.56 -8.28 14.29
C ASP A 49 -7.22 -7.34 15.29
N THR A 50 -8.32 -6.71 14.86
CA THR A 50 -9.14 -5.83 15.70
C THR A 50 -10.50 -6.48 15.96
N ARG A 51 -11.29 -5.91 16.89
CA ARG A 51 -12.69 -6.34 17.10
C ARG A 51 -13.57 -6.15 15.86
N ASN A 52 -13.18 -5.25 14.97
CA ASN A 52 -13.92 -4.87 13.77
C ASN A 52 -13.40 -5.58 12.50
N GLY A 53 -12.59 -6.63 12.67
CA GLY A 53 -11.94 -7.35 11.58
C GLY A 53 -10.44 -7.07 11.49
N SER A 54 -9.80 -7.68 10.49
CA SER A 54 -8.36 -7.52 10.26
C SER A 54 -8.05 -6.25 9.49
N ARG A 55 -6.91 -5.64 9.81
CA ARG A 55 -6.34 -4.50 9.11
C ARG A 55 -4.91 -4.81 8.68
N LEU A 56 -4.41 -4.09 7.69
CA LEU A 56 -3.00 -4.11 7.30
C LEU A 56 -2.34 -2.83 7.79
N LEU A 57 -1.44 -2.96 8.75
CA LEU A 57 -0.58 -1.87 9.17
C LEU A 57 0.63 -1.80 8.24
N ILE A 58 0.86 -0.62 7.67
CA ILE A 58 2.05 -0.27 6.91
C ILE A 58 2.78 0.82 7.70
N SER A 59 4.02 0.56 8.08
CA SER A 59 4.86 1.50 8.85
C SER A 59 6.16 1.79 8.10
N ALA A 60 6.62 3.03 8.13
CA ALA A 60 7.90 3.46 7.57
C ALA A 60 8.83 3.90 8.72
N PRO A 61 9.66 3.00 9.28
CA PRO A 61 10.43 3.28 10.50
C PRO A 61 11.31 4.54 10.39
N ARG A 62 11.89 4.76 9.21
CA ARG A 62 12.78 5.91 8.93
C ARG A 62 12.09 7.27 9.04
N THR A 63 10.79 7.35 8.73
CA THR A 63 10.03 8.61 8.76
C THR A 63 9.03 8.66 9.92
N GLY A 64 8.84 7.56 10.63
CA GLY A 64 7.83 7.43 11.70
C GLY A 64 6.38 7.46 11.20
N ARG A 65 6.16 7.42 9.88
CA ARG A 65 4.80 7.39 9.31
C ARG A 65 4.21 6.00 9.39
N SER A 66 2.91 5.92 9.62
CA SER A 66 2.17 4.67 9.59
C SER A 66 0.74 4.88 9.13
N ILE A 67 0.16 3.88 8.46
CA ILE A 67 -1.25 3.83 8.09
C ILE A 67 -1.79 2.43 8.31
N SER A 68 -3.03 2.33 8.79
CA SER A 68 -3.74 1.06 8.99
C SER A 68 -4.93 1.01 8.04
N LEU A 69 -4.92 0.05 7.12
CA LEU A 69 -5.90 -0.06 6.05
C LEU A 69 -6.81 -1.27 6.29
N ASP A 70 -8.12 -1.08 6.19
CA ASP A 70 -9.07 -2.19 6.16
C ASP A 70 -9.13 -2.87 4.77
N ALA A 71 -9.97 -3.90 4.66
CA ALA A 71 -10.08 -4.69 3.44
C ALA A 71 -10.60 -3.87 2.23
N LEU A 72 -11.52 -2.92 2.44
CA LEU A 72 -12.07 -2.10 1.36
C LEU A 72 -11.08 -1.02 0.94
N GLU A 73 -10.38 -0.41 1.89
CA GLU A 73 -9.32 0.55 1.59
C GLU A 73 -8.19 -0.10 0.79
N LEU A 74 -7.81 -1.34 1.14
CA LEU A 74 -6.84 -2.13 0.36
C LEU A 74 -7.35 -2.50 -1.03
N GLU A 75 -8.62 -2.89 -1.15
CA GLU A 75 -9.22 -3.18 -2.44
C GLU A 75 -9.20 -1.94 -3.35
N ALA A 76 -9.51 -0.77 -2.79
CA ALA A 76 -9.44 0.50 -3.51
C ALA A 76 -8.04 0.79 -4.07
N LEU A 77 -6.95 0.41 -3.36
CA LEU A 77 -5.59 0.54 -3.88
C LEU A 77 -5.35 -0.32 -5.12
N THR A 78 -6.03 -1.46 -5.26
CA THR A 78 -5.89 -2.34 -6.44
C THR A 78 -6.51 -1.75 -7.71
N TRP A 79 -7.40 -0.76 -7.56
CA TRP A 79 -8.06 -0.09 -8.68
C TRP A 79 -7.27 1.12 -9.19
N GLN A 80 -6.20 1.52 -8.49
CA GLN A 80 -5.42 2.70 -8.87
C GLN A 80 -4.54 2.40 -10.07
N ASN A 81 -4.47 3.35 -11.01
CA ASN A 81 -3.54 3.31 -12.12
C ASN A 81 -2.19 3.95 -11.75
N SER A 82 -1.16 3.75 -12.58
CA SER A 82 0.20 4.27 -12.33
C SER A 82 0.23 5.79 -12.14
N ARG A 83 -0.57 6.54 -12.89
CA ARG A 83 -0.62 8.01 -12.79
C ARG A 83 -1.07 8.46 -11.41
N THR A 84 -2.06 7.79 -10.82
CA THR A 84 -2.51 8.10 -9.46
C THR A 84 -1.42 7.82 -8.42
N LEU A 85 -0.75 6.67 -8.53
CA LEU A 85 0.32 6.30 -7.61
C LEU A 85 1.53 7.25 -7.71
N GLU A 86 1.91 7.65 -8.93
CA GLU A 86 2.94 8.66 -9.17
C GLU A 86 2.60 10.00 -8.50
N ALA A 87 1.34 10.43 -8.60
CA ALA A 87 0.88 11.67 -7.95
C ALA A 87 0.94 11.57 -6.42
N MET A 88 0.61 10.42 -5.82
CA MET A 88 0.75 10.20 -4.38
C MET A 88 2.20 10.34 -3.90
N VAL A 89 3.17 9.85 -4.68
CA VAL A 89 4.60 9.99 -4.37
C VAL A 89 5.07 11.43 -4.57
N GLY A 90 4.70 12.03 -5.70
CA GLY A 90 5.07 13.41 -6.05
C GLY A 90 4.48 14.47 -5.10
N ASN A 91 3.31 14.19 -4.51
CA ASN A 91 2.61 15.09 -3.60
C ASN A 91 2.50 14.52 -2.17
N SER A 92 3.52 13.80 -1.71
CA SER A 92 3.51 13.00 -0.47
C SER A 92 3.31 13.75 0.87
N HIS A 93 3.17 15.08 0.83
CA HIS A 93 2.90 15.94 1.98
C HIS A 93 1.64 16.80 1.82
N ALA A 94 0.94 16.70 0.69
CA ALA A 94 -0.23 17.49 0.39
C ALA A 94 -1.41 16.60 -0.04
N PRO A 95 -2.66 17.10 0.04
CA PRO A 95 -3.81 16.38 -0.47
C PRO A 95 -3.64 15.99 -1.95
N LEU A 96 -4.06 14.77 -2.28
CA LEU A 96 -4.09 14.31 -3.68
C LEU A 96 -5.20 15.00 -4.46
N LEU A 97 -6.32 15.29 -3.79
CA LEU A 97 -7.45 16.02 -4.33
C LEU A 97 -7.38 17.46 -3.83
N PRO A 98 -7.73 18.45 -4.66
CA PRO A 98 -7.83 19.83 -4.20
C PRO A 98 -8.89 19.94 -3.11
N ASP A 99 -8.71 20.88 -2.18
CA ASP A 99 -9.79 21.29 -1.29
C ASP A 99 -10.97 21.74 -2.15
N GLU A 100 -12.19 21.34 -1.79
CA GLU A 100 -13.39 21.76 -2.50
C GLU A 100 -13.39 23.29 -2.55
N ALA A 101 -13.24 23.86 -3.75
CA ALA A 101 -13.37 25.29 -3.91
C ALA A 101 -14.79 25.62 -3.44
N GLU A 102 -14.91 26.44 -2.39
CA GLU A 102 -16.14 27.14 -2.06
C GLU A 102 -16.63 27.79 -3.35
N GLU A 103 -17.57 27.12 -4.04
CA GLU A 103 -18.19 27.62 -5.25
C GLU A 103 -18.95 28.86 -4.79
N GLY A 104 -18.31 30.02 -4.94
CA GLY A 104 -18.85 31.30 -4.53
C GLY A 104 -20.26 31.41 -5.07
N ASP A 105 -21.21 31.51 -4.15
CA ASP A 105 -22.59 31.89 -4.40
C ASP A 105 -22.63 33.33 -4.93
N ASP A 106 -22.13 33.53 -6.16
CA ASP A 106 -22.17 34.79 -6.90
C ASP A 106 -23.50 34.92 -7.67
N ARG A 107 -24.56 34.20 -7.25
CA ARG A 107 -25.90 34.31 -7.83
C ARG A 107 -26.78 35.35 -7.16
N LEU A 108 -26.22 36.19 -6.29
CA LEU A 108 -26.89 37.31 -5.64
C LEU A 108 -26.11 38.62 -5.84
N ALA A 109 -26.15 39.16 -7.07
CA ALA A 109 -25.79 40.55 -7.36
C ALA A 109 -26.73 41.14 -8.42
#